data_AF-A0A954NQN4-F1
#
_entry.id   AF-A0A954NQN4-F1
#
_cell.length_a   1.000
_cell.length_b   1.000
_cell.length_c   1.000
_cell.angle_alpha   90.00
_cell.angle_beta   90.00
_cell.angle_gamma   90.00
#
_symmetry.space_group_name_H-M   'P 1'
#
loop_
_entity.id
_entity.type
_entity.pdbx_description
1 polymer ?
#
loop_
_entity_poly.entity_id
_entity_poly.type
_entity_poly.pdbx_seq_one_letter_code
_entity_poly.pdbx_strand_id
1 'polypeptide(L)'
;NSEKVPWLVGVHQHQRSGTDAVFTFSIKQANRLYLTRPELYQITVQPLDQSGAELGVPFIYQGDEFVSRTPVPVMQIKTDQWPVDAPQANVRLSAIDAVATADETLSLPSTSKGDSTLAPGVQWELRQTANFVQCILRHQPTSPGLGELAVTWMSGPALKKVRRRLDPDAQIEVHTFIYAQAEDENAPVKIQLSMPDTASQRVMPAPLRVPVLNDEGLIAPGGQARQTVRLPELVLPDRTVPAPPR
;
A
#
# COMPACT_ATOMS: atom_id res chain seq x y z
N ASN A 1 24.69 14.82 -0.32
CA ASN A 1 23.93 13.95 -1.24
C ASN A 1 24.05 12.51 -0.80
N SER A 2 23.11 12.04 0.00
CA SER A 2 23.01 10.63 0.38
C SER A 2 22.54 9.85 -0.85
N GLU A 3 23.39 8.98 -1.36
CA GLU A 3 23.07 8.10 -2.49
C GLU A 3 21.87 7.23 -2.09
N LYS A 4 20.73 7.39 -2.79
CA LYS A 4 19.51 6.60 -2.52
C LYS A 4 19.82 5.16 -2.89
N VAL A 5 20.16 4.33 -1.90
CA VAL A 5 20.41 2.90 -2.10
C VAL A 5 19.13 2.26 -2.65
N PRO A 6 19.17 1.61 -3.83
CA PRO A 6 18.00 0.95 -4.37
C PRO A 6 17.55 -0.14 -3.40
N TRP A 7 16.25 -0.37 -3.34
CA TRP A 7 15.66 -1.41 -2.50
C TRP A 7 14.92 -2.42 -3.37
N LEU A 8 14.69 -3.59 -2.79
CA LEU A 8 14.23 -4.80 -3.46
C LEU A 8 12.97 -5.31 -2.75
N VAL A 9 12.01 -5.81 -3.53
CA VAL A 9 10.88 -6.58 -3.00
C VAL A 9 11.20 -8.06 -3.09
N GLY A 10 11.27 -8.73 -1.95
CA GLY A 10 11.25 -10.18 -1.88
C GLY A 10 9.82 -10.68 -1.97
N VAL A 11 9.50 -11.39 -3.06
CA VAL A 11 8.21 -12.04 -3.27
C VAL A 11 8.21 -13.42 -2.63
N HIS A 12 7.20 -13.69 -1.80
CA HIS A 12 6.92 -15.02 -1.26
C HIS A 12 5.88 -15.72 -2.14
N GLN A 13 5.64 -17.01 -1.92
CA GLN A 13 4.68 -17.77 -2.71
C GLN A 13 3.26 -17.19 -2.55
N HIS A 14 2.66 -16.75 -3.66
CA HIS A 14 1.30 -16.22 -3.69
C HIS A 14 0.31 -17.35 -3.91
N GLN A 15 -0.79 -17.31 -3.16
CA GLN A 15 -1.80 -18.36 -3.14
C GLN A 15 -3.16 -17.78 -3.51
N ARG A 16 -3.91 -18.49 -4.34
CA ARG A 16 -5.29 -18.19 -4.67
C ARG A 16 -6.18 -19.30 -4.16
N SER A 17 -7.17 -18.92 -3.35
CA SER A 17 -8.23 -19.80 -2.87
C SER A 17 -9.59 -19.31 -3.31
N GLY A 18 -10.20 -20.01 -4.25
CA GLY A 18 -11.44 -19.60 -4.90
C GLY A 18 -11.32 -18.23 -5.59
N THR A 19 -12.08 -17.26 -5.08
CA THR A 19 -12.07 -15.85 -5.52
C THR A 19 -11.09 -14.99 -4.74
N ASP A 20 -10.39 -15.53 -3.75
CA ASP A 20 -9.46 -14.75 -2.95
C ASP A 20 -8.03 -14.99 -3.42
N ALA A 21 -7.18 -13.97 -3.40
CA ALA A 21 -5.75 -14.12 -3.61
C ALA A 21 -4.97 -13.48 -2.47
N VAL A 22 -3.88 -14.14 -2.07
CA VAL A 22 -3.03 -13.74 -0.96
C VAL A 22 -1.64 -13.48 -1.50
N PHE A 23 -1.21 -12.23 -1.36
CA PHE A 23 0.12 -11.78 -1.74
C PHE A 23 0.95 -11.52 -0.50
N THR A 24 2.17 -12.06 -0.47
CA THR A 24 3.09 -11.89 0.66
C THR A 24 4.40 -11.32 0.15
N PHE A 25 4.81 -10.20 0.73
CA PHE A 25 5.97 -9.42 0.30
C PHE A 25 6.90 -9.13 1.47
N SER A 26 8.19 -8.97 1.18
CA SER A 26 9.17 -8.47 2.14
C SER A 26 10.00 -7.38 1.49
N ILE A 27 10.41 -6.37 2.27
CA ILE A 27 11.25 -5.27 1.75
C ILE A 27 12.70 -5.52 2.18
N LYS A 28 13.63 -5.44 1.23
CA LYS A 28 15.09 -5.62 1.45
C LYS A 28 15.85 -4.47 0.81
N GLN A 29 17.00 -4.08 1.32
CA GLN A 29 17.92 -3.20 0.58
C GLN A 29 18.63 -3.98 -0.55
N ALA A 30 19.13 -3.28 -1.57
CA ALA A 30 19.92 -3.90 -2.64
C ALA A 30 21.19 -4.60 -2.15
N ASN A 31 21.79 -4.10 -1.06
CA ASN A 31 22.92 -4.72 -0.37
C ASN A 31 22.53 -5.93 0.51
N ARG A 32 21.27 -6.39 0.43
CA ARG A 32 20.68 -7.49 1.22
C ARG A 32 20.59 -7.27 2.73
N LEU A 33 20.86 -6.06 3.22
CA LEU A 33 20.49 -5.68 4.59
C LEU A 33 18.98 -5.45 4.66
N TYR A 34 18.36 -5.83 5.78
CA TYR A 34 16.93 -5.60 5.98
C TYR A 34 16.68 -4.14 6.31
N LEU A 35 15.66 -3.57 5.67
CA LEU A 35 15.23 -2.21 5.98
C LEU A 35 14.60 -2.16 7.36
N THR A 36 14.74 -1.00 8.01
CA THR A 36 13.85 -0.60 9.10
C THR A 36 12.40 -0.70 8.61
N ARG A 37 11.49 -1.14 9.47
CA ARG A 37 10.06 -1.23 9.11
C ARG A 37 9.57 0.18 8.76
N PRO A 38 9.06 0.42 7.54
CA PRO A 38 8.49 1.72 7.21
C PRO A 38 7.23 1.95 8.05
N GLU A 39 6.88 3.21 8.31
CA GLU A 39 5.67 3.54 9.06
C GLU A 39 4.42 3.22 8.25
N LEU A 40 4.46 3.50 6.94
CA LEU A 40 3.39 3.21 6.02
C LEU A 40 3.95 2.54 4.76
N TYR A 41 3.17 1.66 4.16
CA TYR A 41 3.43 1.14 2.83
C TYR A 41 2.15 1.22 2.01
N GLN A 42 2.31 1.39 0.70
CA GLN A 42 1.25 1.22 -0.28
C GLN A 42 1.67 0.16 -1.30
N ILE A 43 0.77 -0.76 -1.60
CA ILE A 43 0.94 -1.82 -2.58
C ILE A 43 -0.24 -1.78 -3.54
N THR A 44 0.06 -1.67 -4.82
CA THR A 44 -0.91 -1.78 -5.91
C THR A 44 -0.73 -3.13 -6.58
N VAL A 45 -1.79 -3.90 -6.71
CA VAL A 45 -1.82 -5.21 -7.37
C VAL A 45 -2.80 -5.13 -8.53
N GLN A 46 -2.28 -5.10 -9.76
CA GLN A 46 -3.06 -5.10 -10.99
C GLN A 46 -3.16 -6.54 -11.52
N PRO A 47 -4.35 -7.14 -11.61
CA PRO A 47 -4.51 -8.45 -12.24
C PRO A 47 -4.13 -8.40 -13.72
N LEU A 48 -3.46 -9.45 -14.22
CA LEU A 48 -3.07 -9.62 -15.61
C LEU A 48 -3.59 -10.94 -16.16
N ASP A 49 -4.03 -10.94 -17.42
CA ASP A 49 -4.39 -12.15 -18.16
C ASP A 49 -3.14 -12.95 -18.59
N GLN A 50 -3.35 -14.04 -19.36
CA GLN A 50 -2.26 -14.87 -19.89
C GLN A 50 -1.33 -14.11 -20.86
N SER A 51 -1.86 -13.12 -21.60
CA SER A 51 -1.09 -12.29 -22.52
C SER A 51 -0.30 -11.18 -21.80
N GLY A 52 -0.64 -10.93 -20.53
CA GLY A 52 -0.11 -9.83 -19.73
C GLY A 52 -0.90 -8.53 -19.88
N ALA A 53 -2.11 -8.58 -20.45
CA ALA A 53 -3.04 -7.45 -20.48
C ALA A 53 -3.71 -7.27 -19.12
N GLU A 54 -3.98 -6.01 -18.76
CA GLU A 54 -4.59 -5.65 -17.47
C GLU A 54 -6.07 -6.06 -17.43
N LEU A 55 -6.47 -6.71 -16.33
CA LEU A 55 -7.84 -7.15 -16.10
C LEU A 55 -8.46 -6.39 -14.92
N GLY A 56 -9.58 -5.72 -15.17
CA GLY A 56 -10.35 -5.02 -14.15
C GLY A 56 -9.58 -3.87 -13.49
N VAL A 57 -10.04 -3.47 -12.31
CA VAL A 57 -9.43 -2.39 -11.53
C VAL A 57 -8.30 -2.91 -10.64
N PRO A 58 -7.25 -2.11 -10.41
CA PRO A 58 -6.17 -2.49 -9.50
C PRO A 58 -6.65 -2.54 -8.05
N PHE A 59 -6.15 -3.52 -7.32
CA PHE A 59 -6.31 -3.57 -5.86
C PHE A 59 -5.23 -2.71 -5.21
N ILE A 60 -5.62 -1.71 -4.43
CA ILE A 60 -4.69 -0.79 -3.78
C ILE A 60 -4.81 -0.95 -2.26
N TYR A 61 -3.69 -1.29 -1.64
CA TYR A 61 -3.56 -1.49 -0.21
C TYR A 61 -2.63 -0.43 0.34
N GLN A 62 -3.04 0.21 1.43
CA GLN A 62 -2.12 0.98 2.26
C GLN A 62 -2.25 0.47 3.68
N GLY A 63 -1.13 0.26 4.35
CA GLY A 63 -1.10 -0.28 5.69
C GLY A 63 0.19 0.07 6.42
N ASP A 64 0.15 -0.21 7.71
CA ASP A 64 1.21 -0.11 8.71
C ASP A 64 1.41 -1.45 9.44
N GLU A 65 0.55 -2.44 9.13
CA GLU A 65 0.57 -3.76 9.75
C GLU A 65 1.58 -4.69 9.07
N PHE A 66 2.52 -5.20 9.86
CA PHE A 66 3.48 -6.21 9.44
C PHE A 66 3.22 -7.52 10.17
N VAL A 67 3.51 -8.65 9.51
CA VAL A 67 3.46 -9.96 10.15
C VAL A 67 4.32 -9.95 11.42
N SER A 68 3.72 -10.35 12.53
CA SER A 68 4.40 -10.37 13.82
C SER A 68 5.54 -11.40 13.84
N ARG A 69 6.58 -11.15 14.64
CA ARG A 69 7.70 -12.08 14.88
C ARG A 69 8.51 -12.47 13.63
N THR A 70 8.43 -11.70 12.55
CA THR A 70 9.33 -11.83 11.41
C THR A 70 10.57 -10.95 11.61
N PRO A 71 11.79 -11.46 11.30
CA PRO A 71 13.02 -10.68 11.41
C PRO A 71 13.13 -9.54 10.39
N VAL A 72 12.16 -9.47 9.46
CA VAL A 72 12.11 -8.53 8.34
C VAL A 72 10.69 -7.97 8.23
N PRO A 73 10.47 -6.77 7.67
CA PRO A 73 9.11 -6.30 7.36
C PRO A 73 8.49 -7.24 6.33
N VAL A 74 7.52 -8.05 6.78
CA VAL A 74 6.70 -8.89 5.90
C VAL A 74 5.30 -8.32 5.90
N MET A 75 4.77 -8.07 4.71
CA MET A 75 3.42 -7.60 4.49
C MET A 75 2.62 -8.73 3.84
N GLN A 76 1.41 -8.93 4.32
CA GLN A 76 0.48 -9.90 3.74
C GLN A 76 -0.79 -9.17 3.33
N ILE A 77 -1.15 -9.30 2.06
CA ILE A 77 -2.29 -8.66 1.45
C ILE A 77 -3.24 -9.73 0.98
N LYS A 78 -4.52 -9.55 1.29
CA LYS A 78 -5.59 -10.41 0.81
C LYS A 78 -6.53 -9.59 -0.08
N THR A 79 -6.68 -10.03 -1.33
CA THR A 79 -7.68 -9.54 -2.28
C THR A 79 -8.90 -10.44 -2.21
N ASP A 80 -10.08 -9.84 -2.27
CA ASP A 80 -11.34 -10.49 -2.58
C ASP A 80 -11.66 -10.35 -4.08
N GLN A 81 -12.49 -11.24 -4.62
CA GLN A 81 -12.97 -11.15 -6.01
C GLN A 81 -11.87 -11.11 -7.09
N TRP A 82 -10.78 -11.85 -6.89
CA TRP A 82 -9.72 -12.03 -7.87
C TRP A 82 -10.27 -12.59 -9.19
N PRO A 83 -10.00 -11.94 -10.35
CA PRO A 83 -10.53 -12.39 -11.63
C PRO A 83 -10.10 -13.81 -11.96
N VAL A 84 -11.05 -14.62 -12.47
CA VAL A 84 -10.78 -16.04 -12.77
C VAL A 84 -9.68 -16.19 -13.81
N ASP A 85 -9.66 -15.30 -14.79
CA ASP A 85 -8.76 -15.30 -15.94
C ASP A 85 -7.41 -14.61 -15.66
N ALA A 86 -7.13 -14.21 -14.41
CA ALA A 86 -5.89 -13.54 -14.02
C ALA A 86 -4.87 -14.50 -13.38
N PRO A 87 -4.00 -15.17 -14.14
CA PRO A 87 -2.94 -16.04 -13.60
C PRO A 87 -1.75 -15.26 -13.04
N GLN A 88 -1.67 -13.96 -13.30
CA GLN A 88 -0.54 -13.11 -12.94
C GLN A 88 -1.03 -11.79 -12.35
N ALA A 89 -0.12 -11.08 -11.70
CA ALA A 89 -0.35 -9.72 -11.26
C ALA A 89 0.87 -8.85 -11.56
N ASN A 90 0.63 -7.57 -11.84
CA ASN A 90 1.63 -6.53 -11.80
C ASN A 90 1.57 -5.84 -10.45
N VAL A 91 2.66 -5.87 -9.69
CA VAL A 91 2.71 -5.33 -8.33
C VAL A 91 3.58 -4.07 -8.31
N ARG A 92 3.08 -2.99 -7.70
CA ARG A 92 3.87 -1.80 -7.38
C ARG A 92 3.88 -1.62 -5.87
N LEU A 93 5.04 -1.28 -5.31
CA LEU A 93 5.18 -1.02 -3.88
C LEU A 93 5.81 0.35 -3.68
N SER A 94 5.24 1.14 -2.78
CA SER A 94 5.85 2.33 -2.20
C SER A 94 5.90 2.16 -0.67
N ALA A 95 7.04 2.50 -0.08
CA ALA A 95 7.24 2.53 1.36
C ALA A 95 7.47 3.99 1.77
N ILE A 96 6.94 4.37 2.92
CA ILE A 96 6.98 5.73 3.46
C ILE A 96 7.63 5.63 4.85
N ASP A 97 8.85 6.16 4.99
CA ASP A 97 9.72 5.99 6.16
C ASP A 97 9.60 7.11 7.22
N ALA A 98 8.49 7.86 7.23
CA ALA A 98 8.15 9.00 8.10
C ALA A 98 8.49 10.41 7.58
N VAL A 99 7.45 11.24 7.49
CA VAL A 99 7.12 12.47 8.25
C VAL A 99 6.06 13.16 7.40
N ALA A 100 4.84 13.26 7.91
CA ALA A 100 3.85 14.14 7.28
C ALA A 100 4.41 15.57 7.31
N THR A 101 4.49 16.21 6.15
CA THR A 101 5.02 17.59 6.08
C THR A 101 3.98 18.62 6.54
N ALA A 102 2.70 18.24 6.48
CA ALA A 102 1.58 19.03 6.94
C ALA A 102 0.40 18.11 7.29
N ASP A 103 -0.29 18.47 8.37
CA ASP A 103 -1.39 17.71 8.95
C ASP A 103 -2.66 18.55 9.04
N GLU A 104 -3.80 17.93 8.75
CA GLU A 104 -5.13 18.50 8.93
C GLU A 104 -5.93 17.56 9.82
N THR A 105 -6.36 18.05 10.98
CA THR A 105 -7.15 17.25 11.93
C THR A 105 -8.63 17.49 11.73
N LEU A 106 -9.35 16.41 11.46
CA LEU A 106 -10.81 16.38 11.33
C LEU A 106 -11.41 15.84 12.64
N SER A 107 -12.41 16.54 13.19
CA SER A 107 -13.10 16.12 14.42
C SER A 107 -14.61 15.99 14.21
N LEU A 108 -15.20 14.97 14.83
CA LEU A 108 -16.65 14.71 14.84
C LEU A 108 -17.27 15.18 16.17
N PRO A 109 -18.58 15.53 16.15
CA PRO A 109 -19.55 14.51 16.55
C PRO A 109 -20.68 14.21 15.55
N SER A 110 -20.68 14.71 14.31
CA SER A 110 -21.71 14.37 13.30
C SER A 110 -21.21 14.56 11.87
N THR A 111 -21.93 14.02 10.86
CA THR A 111 -21.58 14.11 9.43
C THR A 111 -21.05 15.49 9.04
N SER A 112 -19.74 15.57 8.80
CA SER A 112 -19.04 16.82 8.47
C SER A 112 -18.45 16.71 7.07
N LYS A 113 -18.39 17.83 6.36
CA LYS A 113 -17.78 17.89 5.03
C LYS A 113 -17.02 19.20 4.87
N GLY A 114 -15.97 19.17 4.07
CA GLY A 114 -15.15 20.33 3.79
C GLY A 114 -14.21 20.10 2.61
N ASP A 115 -13.47 21.14 2.26
CA ASP A 115 -12.36 21.05 1.31
C ASP A 115 -11.07 20.86 2.11
N SER A 116 -10.18 19.99 1.63
CA SER A 116 -8.89 19.78 2.29
C SER A 116 -8.01 21.02 2.12
N THR A 117 -7.41 21.45 3.22
CA THR A 117 -6.39 22.51 3.23
C THR A 117 -5.02 22.01 2.78
N LEU A 118 -4.78 20.69 2.81
CA LEU A 118 -3.51 20.07 2.44
C LEU A 118 -3.40 19.78 0.95
N ALA A 119 -4.51 19.39 0.31
CA ALA A 119 -4.54 18.96 -1.08
C ALA A 119 -5.62 19.74 -1.85
N PRO A 120 -5.24 20.76 -2.64
CA PRO A 120 -6.16 21.49 -3.48
C PRO A 120 -6.97 20.54 -4.37
N GLY A 121 -8.28 20.74 -4.47
CA GLY A 121 -9.15 19.87 -5.27
C GLY A 121 -9.55 18.55 -4.59
N VAL A 122 -9.21 18.33 -3.31
CA VAL A 122 -9.76 17.22 -2.52
C VAL A 122 -10.86 17.74 -1.61
N GLN A 123 -12.03 17.10 -1.66
CA GLN A 123 -13.12 17.32 -0.70
C GLN A 123 -13.21 16.13 0.23
N TRP A 124 -13.40 16.36 1.52
CA TRP A 124 -13.58 15.30 2.50
C TRP A 124 -15.00 15.32 3.07
N GLU A 125 -15.50 14.14 3.42
CA GLU A 125 -16.76 13.93 4.12
C GLU A 125 -16.54 12.86 5.19
N LEU A 126 -16.82 13.18 6.45
CA LEU A 126 -16.84 12.23 7.55
C LEU A 126 -18.27 11.77 7.82
N ARG A 127 -18.47 10.46 8.01
CA ARG A 127 -19.73 9.85 8.45
C ARG A 127 -19.46 8.96 9.65
N GLN A 128 -20.24 9.09 10.70
CA GLN A 128 -20.15 8.22 11.88
C GLN A 128 -21.46 7.47 12.09
N THR A 129 -21.32 6.23 12.52
CA THR A 129 -22.41 5.35 12.96
C THR A 129 -21.98 4.67 14.25
N ALA A 130 -22.89 3.92 14.89
CA ALA A 130 -22.55 3.13 16.07
C ALA A 130 -21.44 2.08 15.84
N ASN A 131 -21.13 1.70 14.59
CA ASN A 131 -20.18 0.61 14.29
C ASN A 131 -18.89 1.07 13.60
N PHE A 132 -18.88 2.25 13.01
CA PHE A 132 -17.75 2.72 12.23
C PHE A 132 -17.75 4.24 12.02
N VAL A 133 -16.56 4.75 11.67
CA VAL A 133 -16.39 6.05 11.00
C VAL A 133 -15.91 5.85 9.57
N GLN A 134 -16.48 6.60 8.65
CA GLN A 134 -16.01 6.72 7.27
C GLN A 134 -15.42 8.09 7.02
N CYS A 135 -14.23 8.15 6.44
CA CYS A 135 -13.67 9.32 5.80
C CYS A 135 -13.70 9.10 4.29
N ILE A 136 -14.47 9.91 3.58
CA ILE A 136 -14.64 9.86 2.13
C ILE A 136 -13.89 11.05 1.54
N LEU A 137 -12.88 10.80 0.72
CA LEU A 137 -12.17 11.81 -0.05
C LEU A 137 -12.67 11.77 -1.49
N ARG A 138 -13.01 12.92 -2.06
CA ARG A 138 -13.45 13.10 -3.44
C ARG A 138 -12.45 13.98 -4.15
N HIS A 139 -11.89 13.46 -5.24
CA HIS A 139 -10.79 14.06 -5.97
C HIS A 139 -11.31 14.76 -7.22
N GLN A 140 -11.07 16.06 -7.30
CA GLN A 140 -11.29 16.85 -8.50
C GLN A 140 -10.08 16.73 -9.45
N PRO A 141 -10.20 17.15 -10.73
CA PRO A 141 -9.09 17.12 -11.68
C PRO A 141 -7.85 17.89 -11.23
N THR A 142 -7.99 18.85 -10.31
CA THR A 142 -6.88 19.63 -9.74
C THR A 142 -6.19 18.96 -8.55
N SER A 143 -6.69 17.81 -8.09
CA SER A 143 -6.15 17.09 -6.95
C SER A 143 -4.83 16.37 -7.27
N PRO A 144 -4.01 16.04 -6.26
CA PRO A 144 -2.79 15.26 -6.46
C PRO A 144 -3.07 13.82 -6.94
N GLY A 145 -4.31 13.35 -6.84
CA GLY A 145 -4.73 12.00 -7.23
C GLY A 145 -5.12 11.11 -6.04
N LEU A 146 -5.75 9.97 -6.35
CA LEU A 146 -6.13 8.96 -5.36
C LEU A 146 -4.90 8.38 -4.67
N GLY A 147 -4.98 8.10 -3.38
CA GLY A 147 -3.91 7.46 -2.64
C GLY A 147 -2.86 8.40 -2.05
N GLU A 148 -2.88 9.68 -2.45
CA GLU A 148 -1.84 10.65 -2.07
C GLU A 148 -2.01 11.19 -0.65
N LEU A 149 -3.23 11.24 -0.12
CA LEU A 149 -3.47 11.60 1.28
C LEU A 149 -3.46 10.36 2.16
N ALA A 150 -2.62 10.37 3.19
CA ALA A 150 -2.68 9.40 4.26
C ALA A 150 -3.75 9.83 5.28
N VAL A 151 -4.63 8.89 5.62
CA VAL A 151 -5.75 9.10 6.56
C VAL A 151 -5.53 8.24 7.78
N THR A 152 -5.28 8.87 8.92
CA THR A 152 -4.83 8.21 10.14
C THR A 152 -5.86 8.38 11.26
N TRP A 153 -6.13 7.31 11.99
CA TRP A 153 -6.92 7.36 13.22
C TRP A 153 -6.08 7.93 14.35
N MET A 154 -6.46 9.09 14.88
CA MET A 154 -5.70 9.73 15.98
C MET A 154 -6.26 9.35 17.34
N SER A 155 -7.58 9.41 17.50
CA SER A 155 -8.23 9.11 18.77
C SER A 155 -9.71 8.81 18.58
N GLY A 156 -10.25 7.98 19.46
CA GLY A 156 -11.66 7.65 19.55
C GLY A 156 -11.81 6.24 20.14
N PRO A 157 -12.94 5.56 19.88
CA PRO A 157 -13.11 4.18 20.28
C PRO A 157 -12.04 3.23 19.74
N ALA A 158 -11.87 2.09 20.41
CA ALA A 158 -10.93 1.06 19.98
C ALA A 158 -11.36 0.50 18.61
N LEU A 159 -10.43 0.45 17.66
CA LEU A 159 -10.69 -0.08 16.33
C LEU A 159 -10.50 -1.59 16.28
N LYS A 160 -11.42 -2.27 15.59
CA LYS A 160 -11.29 -3.67 15.18
C LYS A 160 -10.44 -3.82 13.92
N LYS A 161 -10.68 -2.92 12.96
CA LYS A 161 -10.16 -3.02 11.60
C LYS A 161 -10.32 -1.68 10.88
N VAL A 162 -9.36 -1.35 10.02
CA VAL A 162 -9.48 -0.29 9.02
C VAL A 162 -9.68 -0.92 7.64
N ARG A 163 -10.60 -0.37 6.84
CA ARG A 163 -10.79 -0.74 5.43
C ARG A 163 -10.59 0.49 4.57
N ARG A 164 -9.83 0.35 3.48
CA ARG A 164 -9.71 1.38 2.45
C ARG A 164 -10.29 0.86 1.15
N ARG A 165 -11.01 1.72 0.43
CA ARG A 165 -11.50 1.46 -0.93
C ARG A 165 -11.16 2.66 -1.79
N LEU A 166 -10.63 2.42 -2.98
CA LEU A 166 -10.40 3.43 -4.01
C LEU A 166 -11.31 3.14 -5.20
N ASP A 167 -11.91 4.18 -5.76
CA ASP A 167 -12.79 4.13 -6.92
C ASP A 167 -12.25 5.11 -7.97
N PRO A 168 -11.40 4.64 -8.90
CA PRO A 168 -10.72 5.49 -9.88
C PRO A 168 -11.68 6.15 -10.86
N ASP A 169 -12.79 5.49 -11.20
CA ASP A 169 -13.77 6.05 -12.13
C ASP A 169 -14.54 7.20 -11.49
N ALA A 170 -14.92 7.04 -10.22
CA ALA A 170 -15.59 8.09 -9.47
C ALA A 170 -14.64 9.14 -8.88
N GLN A 171 -13.33 8.90 -8.91
CA GLN A 171 -12.30 9.69 -8.21
C GLN A 171 -12.62 9.80 -6.70
N ILE A 172 -12.96 8.67 -6.08
CA ILE A 172 -13.32 8.59 -4.66
C ILE A 172 -12.39 7.65 -3.90
N GLU A 173 -12.02 8.05 -2.70
CA GLU A 173 -11.31 7.25 -1.73
C GLU A 173 -12.12 7.16 -0.43
N VAL A 174 -12.28 5.96 0.13
CA VAL A 174 -13.07 5.73 1.34
C VAL A 174 -12.26 4.96 2.36
N HIS A 175 -12.05 5.56 3.52
CA HIS A 175 -11.47 4.92 4.71
C HIS A 175 -12.56 4.63 5.72
N THR A 176 -12.75 3.37 6.08
CA THR A 176 -13.73 2.92 7.08
C THR A 176 -12.99 2.38 8.29
N PHE A 177 -13.09 3.09 9.41
CA PHE A 177 -12.58 2.71 10.73
C PHE A 177 -13.68 1.96 11.48
N ILE A 178 -13.57 0.65 11.59
CA ILE A 178 -14.59 -0.22 12.21
C ILE A 178 -14.25 -0.39 13.68
N TYR A 179 -15.21 -0.14 14.56
CA TYR A 179 -15.02 -0.26 16.01
C TYR A 179 -14.94 -1.73 16.47
N ALA A 180 -14.24 -1.96 17.58
CA ALA A 180 -14.18 -3.25 18.28
C ALA A 180 -15.52 -3.65 18.88
N GLN A 181 -16.27 -2.67 19.37
CA GLN A 181 -17.61 -2.81 19.92
C GLN A 181 -18.48 -1.66 19.39
N ALA A 182 -19.81 -1.83 19.44
CA ALA A 182 -20.70 -0.73 19.07
C ALA A 182 -20.58 0.40 20.11
N GLU A 183 -20.57 1.64 19.63
CA GLU A 183 -20.31 2.84 20.42
C GLU A 183 -21.43 3.87 20.24
N ASP A 184 -21.41 4.93 21.04
CA ASP A 184 -22.26 6.10 20.80
C ASP A 184 -21.93 6.71 19.42
N GLU A 185 -22.97 7.00 18.63
CA GLU A 185 -22.84 7.63 17.32
C GLU A 185 -22.22 9.04 17.40
N ASN A 186 -22.16 9.62 18.59
CA ASN A 186 -21.55 10.91 18.90
C ASN A 186 -20.21 10.79 19.63
N ALA A 187 -19.65 9.57 19.78
CA ALA A 187 -18.35 9.38 20.41
C ALA A 187 -17.30 10.28 19.73
N PRO A 188 -16.47 11.01 20.51
CA PRO A 188 -15.51 11.95 19.93
C PRO A 188 -14.45 11.19 19.15
N VAL A 189 -14.31 11.54 17.87
CA VAL A 189 -13.34 10.94 16.97
C VAL A 189 -12.46 12.02 16.36
N LYS A 190 -11.18 11.71 16.24
CA LYS A 190 -10.20 12.53 15.51
C LYS A 190 -9.53 11.68 14.44
N ILE A 191 -9.59 12.18 13.21
CA ILE A 191 -8.89 11.63 12.05
C ILE A 191 -7.91 12.69 11.57
N GLN A 192 -6.72 12.28 11.15
CA GLN A 192 -5.71 13.15 10.57
C GLN A 192 -5.59 12.83 9.09
N LEU A 193 -5.69 13.87 8.25
CA LEU A 193 -5.21 13.84 6.88
C LEU A 193 -3.76 14.31 6.89
N SER A 194 -2.91 13.66 6.10
CA SER A 194 -1.50 14.00 5.98
C SER A 194 -1.01 13.81 4.54
N MET A 195 -0.14 14.71 4.09
CA MET A 195 0.59 14.54 2.84
C MET A 195 1.92 13.84 3.13
N PRO A 196 2.22 12.68 2.51
CA PRO A 196 3.50 12.02 2.67
C PRO A 196 4.62 12.92 2.14
N ASP A 197 5.73 13.01 2.87
CA ASP A 197 6.92 13.65 2.34
C ASP A 197 7.43 12.85 1.12
N THR A 198 7.37 13.48 -0.05
CA THR A 198 7.88 12.89 -1.31
C THR A 198 9.38 12.61 -1.24
N ALA A 199 10.14 13.29 -0.37
CA ALA A 199 11.54 12.99 -0.12
C ALA A 199 11.73 11.67 0.66
N SER A 200 10.78 11.32 1.53
CA SER A 200 10.75 10.10 2.35
C SER A 200 10.05 8.92 1.67
N GLN A 201 9.37 9.15 0.54
CA GLN A 201 8.75 8.08 -0.24
C GLN A 201 9.82 7.29 -1.01
N ARG A 202 9.84 5.98 -0.77
CA ARG A 202 10.65 5.01 -1.51
C ARG A 202 9.72 4.24 -2.43
N VAL A 203 9.89 4.39 -3.74
CA VAL A 203 9.08 3.68 -4.76
C VAL A 203 9.91 2.58 -5.42
N MET A 204 9.27 1.45 -5.69
CA MET A 204 9.93 0.34 -6.38
C MET A 204 10.30 0.81 -7.79
N PRO A 205 11.55 0.64 -8.25
CA PRO A 205 12.01 1.24 -9.49
C PRO A 205 11.29 0.70 -10.74
N ALA A 206 10.80 -0.53 -10.71
CA ALA A 206 9.96 -1.11 -11.75
C ALA A 206 8.86 -1.98 -11.15
N PRO A 207 7.65 -2.01 -11.74
CA PRO A 207 6.60 -2.94 -11.33
C PRO A 207 7.07 -4.40 -11.40
N LEU A 208 6.65 -5.21 -10.44
CA LEU A 208 7.04 -6.60 -10.31
C LEU A 208 5.91 -7.51 -10.80
N ARG A 209 6.18 -8.26 -11.86
CA ARG A 209 5.25 -9.27 -12.37
C ARG A 209 5.37 -10.54 -11.53
N VAL A 210 4.27 -10.97 -10.92
CA VAL A 210 4.24 -12.15 -10.05
C VAL A 210 3.19 -13.17 -10.52
N PRO A 211 3.51 -14.47 -10.54
CA PRO A 211 2.52 -15.52 -10.79
C PRO A 211 1.62 -15.71 -9.56
N VAL A 212 0.35 -16.03 -9.79
CA VAL A 212 -0.63 -16.39 -8.75
C VAL A 212 -0.92 -17.88 -8.86
N LEU A 213 -0.55 -18.66 -7.85
CA LEU A 213 -0.75 -20.12 -7.85
C LEU A 213 -2.13 -20.48 -7.30
N ASN A 214 -2.78 -21.49 -7.86
CA ASN A 214 -4.02 -22.02 -7.30
C ASN A 214 -3.77 -22.85 -6.01
N ASP A 215 -4.83 -23.23 -5.29
CA ASP A 215 -4.77 -24.04 -4.06
C ASP A 215 -4.04 -25.39 -4.23
N GLU A 216 -3.92 -25.90 -5.46
CA GLU A 216 -3.19 -27.14 -5.78
C GLU A 216 -1.67 -26.91 -5.93
N GLY A 217 -1.19 -25.68 -5.76
CA GLY A 217 0.20 -25.29 -5.99
C GLY A 217 0.63 -25.39 -7.46
N LEU A 218 -0.32 -25.65 -8.36
CA LEU A 218 -0.11 -25.71 -9.79
C LEU A 218 -0.20 -24.29 -10.35
N ILE A 219 0.80 -23.90 -11.14
CA ILE A 219 0.63 -22.77 -12.05
C ILE A 219 -0.52 -23.19 -12.97
N ALA A 220 -1.52 -22.31 -13.16
CA ALA A 220 -2.59 -22.55 -14.13
C ALA A 220 -1.98 -23.12 -15.43
N PRO A 221 -2.59 -24.15 -16.03
CA PRO A 221 -1.94 -24.94 -17.08
C PRO A 221 -1.50 -24.02 -18.23
N GLY A 222 -0.18 -23.84 -18.37
CA GLY A 222 0.46 -22.96 -19.36
C GLY A 222 1.66 -22.14 -18.86
N GLY A 223 1.81 -21.93 -17.54
CA GLY A 223 2.92 -21.12 -17.03
C GLY A 223 4.18 -21.93 -16.70
N GLN A 224 5.28 -21.62 -17.38
CA GLN A 224 6.60 -22.20 -17.07
C GLN A 224 7.04 -21.89 -15.63
N ALA A 225 7.59 -22.90 -14.97
CA ALA A 225 7.99 -22.88 -13.58
C ALA A 225 9.15 -21.92 -13.28
N ARG A 226 9.07 -21.30 -12.09
CA ARG A 226 10.15 -20.65 -11.33
C ARG A 226 11.10 -19.76 -12.15
N GLN A 227 10.66 -18.54 -12.46
CA GLN A 227 11.62 -17.44 -12.48
C GLN A 227 12.01 -17.12 -11.03
N THR A 228 13.18 -17.61 -10.62
CA THR A 228 13.98 -16.84 -9.68
C THR A 228 14.31 -15.57 -10.45
N VAL A 229 13.61 -14.47 -10.17
CA VAL A 229 13.95 -13.17 -10.76
C VAL A 229 15.39 -12.89 -10.32
N ARG A 230 16.35 -13.15 -11.21
CA ARG A 230 17.71 -12.65 -11.04
C ARG A 230 17.57 -11.15 -11.12
N LEU A 231 17.68 -10.51 -9.97
CA LEU A 231 17.84 -9.07 -9.89
C LEU A 231 19.01 -8.70 -10.83
N PRO A 232 18.90 -7.57 -11.56
CA PRO A 232 20.02 -7.08 -12.34
C PRO A 232 21.25 -7.02 -11.43
N GLU A 233 22.35 -7.61 -11.88
CA GLU A 233 23.63 -7.49 -11.20
C GLU A 233 23.94 -5.99 -11.11
N LEU A 234 23.87 -5.46 -9.89
CA LEU A 234 24.28 -4.10 -9.63
C LEU A 234 25.79 -4.07 -9.86
N VAL A 235 26.20 -3.48 -10.98
CA VAL A 235 27.59 -3.09 -11.21
C VAL A 235 27.90 -2.02 -10.17
N LEU A 236 28.49 -2.44 -9.05
CA LEU A 236 29.01 -1.50 -8.06
C LEU A 236 30.13 -0.70 -8.75
N PRO A 237 30.12 0.64 -8.64
CA PRO A 237 31.21 1.44 -9.18
C PRO A 237 32.52 0.98 -8.52
N ASP A 238 33.50 0.71 -9.37
CA ASP A 238 34.82 0.22 -8.98
C ASP A 238 35.42 1.24 -7.99
N ARG A 239 35.45 0.88 -6.70
CA ARG A 239 36.13 1.68 -5.69
C ARG A 239 37.62 1.52 -5.92
N THR A 240 38.17 2.33 -6.81
CA THR A 240 39.60 2.62 -6.85
C THR A 240 39.97 3.26 -5.52
N VAL A 241 40.49 2.45 -4.61
CA VAL A 241 41.08 2.93 -3.35
C VAL A 241 42.34 3.70 -3.73
N PRO A 242 42.44 5.01 -3.47
CA PRO A 242 43.68 5.73 -3.70
C PRO A 242 44.76 5.15 -2.79
N ALA A 243 45.91 4.85 -3.38
CA ALA A 243 47.07 4.35 -2.63
C ALA A 243 47.45 5.33 -1.52
N PRO A 244 47.84 4.84 -0.33
CA PRO A 244 48.22 5.72 0.78
C PRO A 244 49.42 6.59 0.40
N PRO A 245 49.45 7.87 0.83
CA PRO A 245 50.60 8.74 0.60
C PRO A 245 51.83 8.19 1.33
N ARG A 246 52.99 8.30 0.65
CA ARG A 246 54.31 8.00 1.23
C ARG A 246 54.79 9.12 2.13
#